data_AF-A0A9R1PDR1-F1
#
_entry.id   AF-A0A9R1PDR1-F1
#
_cell.length_a   1.000
_cell.length_b   1.000
_cell.length_c   1.000
_cell.angle_alpha   90.00
_cell.angle_beta   90.00
_cell.angle_gamma   90.00
#
_symmetry.space_group_name_H-M   'P 1'
#
loop_
_entity.id
_entity.type
_entity.pdbx_description
1 polymer ?
#
loop_
_entity_poly.entity_id
_entity_poly.type
_entity_poly.pdbx_seq_one_letter_code
_entity_poly.pdbx_strand_id
1 'polypeptide(L)'
;MPGGIAPFVLLVVEGRGICMMSTAWRDKQDHHLINFIGAFLAANSYRLNFLSISPDFIFNNGGLSVAFIFETSWDCGNAAAVFSRVNALKRQFKNLYVVVAVPTVEQMESFNQSYFKYGMELGCPTFVPANDPEMGFEMMLKIAHARGVCKQQDISSTMRNEREEAVQSMDAYIRVLTSIPGIDDHDANMLAQAIGSIEAIAKASESSILESTDLSRDKAETIVRFFRDPQFYLSPKIN
;
A
#
# COMPACT_ATOMS: atom_id res chain seq x y z
N MET A 1 -15.29 -2.42 -61.71
CA MET A 1 -14.28 -3.31 -61.10
C MET A 1 -12.92 -2.65 -61.17
N PRO A 2 -12.46 -1.99 -60.10
CA PRO A 2 -11.04 -1.87 -59.83
C PRO A 2 -10.74 -2.53 -58.47
N GLY A 3 -9.87 -3.54 -58.50
CA GLY A 3 -9.33 -4.17 -57.29
C GLY A 3 -8.23 -3.29 -56.71
N GLY A 4 -8.42 -2.85 -55.48
CA GLY A 4 -7.36 -2.30 -54.62
C GLY A 4 -7.09 -3.30 -53.50
N ILE A 5 -5.93 -3.93 -53.53
CA ILE A 5 -5.42 -4.66 -52.36
C ILE A 5 -4.79 -3.60 -51.47
N ALA A 6 -5.51 -3.19 -50.43
CA ALA A 6 -4.95 -2.40 -49.35
C ALA A 6 -3.93 -3.26 -48.58
N PRO A 7 -2.79 -2.69 -48.14
CA PRO A 7 -1.76 -3.46 -47.45
C PRO A 7 -2.30 -3.96 -46.11
N PHE A 8 -1.95 -5.20 -45.78
CA PHE A 8 -2.11 -5.80 -44.46
C PHE A 8 -1.46 -4.85 -43.44
N VAL A 9 -2.27 -4.02 -42.77
CA VAL A 9 -1.84 -3.31 -41.58
C VAL A 9 -1.67 -4.40 -40.53
N LEU A 10 -0.41 -4.76 -40.27
CA LEU A 10 -0.04 -5.56 -39.11
C LEU A 10 -0.59 -4.77 -37.91
N LEU A 11 -1.69 -5.26 -37.34
CA LEU A 11 -2.23 -4.75 -36.09
C LEU A 11 -1.13 -5.02 -35.05
N VAL A 12 -0.31 -4.01 -34.79
CA VAL A 12 0.55 -3.99 -33.61
C VAL A 12 -0.44 -4.00 -32.46
N VAL A 13 -0.66 -5.18 -31.89
CA VAL A 13 -1.35 -5.29 -30.61
C VAL A 13 -0.49 -4.50 -29.65
N GLU A 14 -0.95 -3.30 -29.27
CA GLU A 14 -0.35 -2.55 -28.17
C GLU A 14 -0.43 -3.44 -26.94
N GLY A 15 0.66 -4.16 -26.65
CA GLY A 15 0.72 -5.03 -25.49
C GLY A 15 0.48 -4.22 -24.22
N ARG A 16 -0.26 -4.80 -23.26
CA ARG A 16 -0.62 -4.16 -21.98
C ARG A 16 0.60 -3.69 -21.18
N GLY A 17 1.75 -4.32 -21.42
CA GLY A 17 3.02 -3.95 -20.82
C GLY A 17 4.17 -4.83 -21.26
N ILE A 18 5.32 -4.59 -20.65
CA ILE A 18 6.53 -5.39 -20.81
C ILE A 18 6.85 -6.02 -19.46
N CYS A 19 7.06 -7.33 -19.46
CA CYS A 19 7.61 -8.09 -18.34
C CYS A 19 9.08 -8.40 -18.63
N MET A 20 9.97 -7.94 -17.76
CA MET A 20 11.39 -8.27 -17.79
C MET A 20 11.65 -9.34 -16.72
N MET A 21 12.20 -10.47 -17.12
CA MET A 21 12.55 -11.57 -16.22
C MET A 21 14.06 -11.73 -16.13
N SER A 22 14.56 -11.93 -14.91
CA SER A 22 15.98 -12.17 -14.65
C SER A 22 16.42 -13.51 -15.25
N THR A 23 17.47 -13.49 -16.06
CA THR A 23 18.08 -14.72 -16.58
C THR A 23 18.62 -15.59 -15.45
N ALA A 24 19.27 -14.98 -14.44
CA ALA A 24 19.81 -15.69 -13.29
C ALA A 24 18.74 -16.33 -12.41
N TRP A 25 17.54 -15.76 -12.35
CA TRP A 25 16.41 -16.37 -11.67
C TRP A 25 15.81 -17.52 -12.50
N ARG A 26 15.54 -17.27 -13.79
CA ARG A 26 14.98 -18.24 -14.73
C ARG A 26 15.79 -19.54 -14.75
N ASP A 27 17.11 -19.42 -14.82
CA ASP A 27 18.01 -20.57 -14.95
C ASP A 27 18.02 -21.49 -13.72
N LYS A 28 17.41 -21.06 -12.61
CA LYS A 28 17.23 -21.86 -11.38
C LYS A 28 15.85 -22.52 -11.28
N GLN A 29 14.90 -22.16 -12.14
CA GLN A 29 13.53 -22.63 -12.06
C GLN A 29 13.29 -23.88 -12.90
N ASP A 30 12.23 -24.62 -12.53
CA ASP A 30 11.74 -25.73 -13.33
C ASP A 30 11.16 -25.25 -14.69
N HIS A 31 11.31 -26.09 -15.71
CA HIS A 31 10.89 -25.77 -17.07
C HIS A 31 9.36 -25.58 -17.19
N HIS A 32 8.57 -26.30 -16.37
CA HIS A 32 7.13 -26.15 -16.32
C HIS A 32 6.73 -24.74 -15.92
N LEU A 33 7.33 -24.20 -14.85
CA LEU A 33 7.01 -22.86 -14.35
C LEU A 33 7.39 -21.78 -15.37
N ILE A 34 8.54 -21.91 -16.04
CA ILE A 34 8.95 -20.96 -17.08
C ILE A 34 7.98 -20.99 -18.27
N ASN A 35 7.54 -22.18 -18.69
CA ASN A 35 6.56 -22.33 -19.77
C ASN A 35 5.19 -21.75 -19.37
N PHE A 36 4.73 -22.01 -18.15
CA PHE A 36 3.53 -21.40 -17.59
C PHE A 36 3.61 -19.87 -17.65
N ILE A 37 4.70 -19.27 -17.14
CA ILE A 37 4.89 -17.81 -17.12
C ILE A 37 4.83 -17.22 -18.53
N GLY A 38 5.54 -17.84 -19.49
CA GLY A 38 5.53 -17.40 -20.88
C GLY A 38 4.14 -17.44 -21.51
N ALA A 39 3.43 -18.56 -21.36
CA ALA A 39 2.07 -18.73 -21.86
C ALA A 39 1.08 -17.77 -21.18
N PHE A 40 1.19 -17.60 -19.87
CA PHE A 40 0.32 -16.74 -19.08
C PHE A 40 0.50 -15.25 -19.43
N LEU A 41 1.74 -14.79 -19.61
CA LEU A 41 2.03 -13.43 -20.08
C LEU A 41 1.50 -13.20 -21.50
N ALA A 42 1.70 -14.15 -22.42
CA ALA A 42 1.19 -14.05 -23.78
C ALA A 42 -0.35 -13.97 -23.80
N ALA A 43 -1.03 -14.83 -23.03
CA ALA A 43 -2.49 -14.81 -22.89
C ALA A 43 -3.01 -13.47 -22.33
N ASN A 44 -2.21 -12.79 -21.51
CA ASN A 44 -2.54 -11.48 -20.95
C ASN A 44 -1.98 -10.29 -21.76
N SER A 45 -1.48 -10.53 -22.98
CA SER A 45 -0.92 -9.50 -23.88
C SER A 45 0.29 -8.74 -23.30
N TYR A 46 1.14 -9.43 -22.55
CA TYR A 46 2.43 -8.90 -22.08
C TYR A 46 3.57 -9.43 -22.95
N ARG A 47 4.53 -8.55 -23.25
CA ARG A 47 5.78 -8.96 -23.91
C ARG A 47 6.80 -9.39 -22.85
N LEU A 48 7.33 -10.60 -22.97
CA LEU A 48 8.36 -11.13 -22.08
C LEU A 48 9.76 -10.87 -22.65
N ASN A 49 10.62 -10.23 -21.87
CA ASN A 49 12.03 -10.01 -22.16
C ASN A 49 12.89 -10.68 -21.08
N PHE A 50 14.03 -11.25 -21.48
CA PHE A 50 15.00 -11.82 -20.55
C PHE A 50 16.19 -10.88 -20.43
N LEU A 51 16.52 -10.46 -19.21
CA LEU A 51 17.58 -9.48 -18.95
C LEU A 51 18.40 -9.87 -17.72
N SER A 52 19.62 -9.34 -17.63
CA SER A 52 20.42 -9.39 -16.41
C SER A 52 19.97 -8.25 -15.48
N ILE A 53 19.02 -8.55 -14.59
CA ILE A 53 18.45 -7.60 -13.63
C ILE A 53 18.55 -8.15 -12.20
N SER A 54 18.66 -7.24 -11.22
CA SER A 54 18.78 -7.60 -9.80
C SER A 54 17.48 -8.12 -9.16
N PRO A 55 16.29 -7.55 -9.44
CA PRO A 55 15.00 -8.17 -9.11
C PRO A 55 14.77 -9.40 -9.99
N ASP A 56 13.85 -10.28 -9.59
CA ASP A 56 13.49 -11.44 -10.42
C ASP A 56 12.63 -11.03 -11.60
N PHE A 57 11.71 -10.08 -11.36
CA PHE A 57 10.85 -9.52 -12.39
C PHE A 57 10.73 -8.01 -12.28
N ILE A 58 10.61 -7.35 -13.43
CA ILE A 58 10.16 -5.95 -13.53
C ILE A 58 9.04 -5.87 -14.55
N PHE A 59 7.87 -5.41 -14.13
CA PHE A 59 6.77 -5.07 -15.02
C PHE A 59 6.77 -3.58 -15.31
N ASN A 60 6.64 -3.23 -16.59
CA ASN A 60 6.45 -1.86 -17.04
C ASN A 60 5.08 -1.71 -17.69
N ASN A 61 4.19 -0.99 -17.00
CA ASN A 61 2.80 -0.76 -17.39
C ASN A 61 2.53 0.75 -17.41
N GLY A 62 2.28 1.32 -18.59
CA GLY A 62 1.90 2.73 -18.70
C GLY A 62 2.93 3.70 -18.11
N GLY A 63 4.23 3.38 -18.20
CA GLY A 63 5.31 4.20 -17.65
C GLY A 63 5.51 4.05 -16.14
N LEU A 64 4.85 3.09 -15.47
CA LEU A 64 5.17 2.68 -14.10
C LEU A 64 5.98 1.39 -14.13
N SER A 65 7.11 1.38 -13.42
CA SER A 65 7.87 0.15 -13.17
C SER A 65 7.54 -0.41 -11.79
N VAL A 66 7.24 -1.71 -11.74
CA VAL A 66 7.00 -2.49 -10.51
C VAL A 66 7.97 -3.66 -10.50
N ALA A 67 8.80 -3.74 -9.45
CA ALA A 67 9.82 -4.76 -9.28
C ALA A 67 9.34 -5.83 -8.31
N PHE A 68 9.76 -7.07 -8.55
CA PHE A 68 9.42 -8.22 -7.73
C PHE A 68 10.66 -9.04 -7.37
N ILE A 69 10.72 -9.45 -6.11
CA ILE A 69 11.46 -10.63 -5.67
C ILE A 69 10.45 -11.78 -5.64
N PHE A 70 10.79 -12.91 -6.23
CA PHE A 70 9.91 -14.07 -6.31
C PHE A 70 10.60 -15.33 -5.80
N GLU A 71 10.28 -15.70 -4.57
CA GLU A 71 10.74 -16.92 -3.91
C GLU A 71 9.71 -18.04 -4.16
N THR A 72 10.05 -18.99 -5.05
CA THR A 72 9.14 -20.06 -5.50
C THR A 72 9.03 -21.24 -4.54
N SER A 73 9.84 -21.25 -3.47
CA SER A 73 9.72 -22.16 -2.35
C SER A 73 10.39 -21.55 -1.13
N TRP A 74 9.66 -21.43 -0.02
CA TRP A 74 10.23 -20.92 1.22
C TRP A 74 11.15 -21.93 1.89
N ASP A 75 12.41 -21.53 2.08
CA ASP A 75 13.41 -22.24 2.90
C ASP A 75 13.92 -21.31 4.02
N CYS A 76 13.70 -21.72 5.27
CA CYS A 76 14.13 -20.96 6.44
C CYS A 76 15.66 -20.90 6.57
N GLY A 77 16.39 -21.86 6.01
CA GLY A 77 17.85 -21.84 5.93
C GLY A 77 18.38 -20.70 5.07
N ASN A 78 17.59 -20.27 4.08
CA ASN A 78 17.95 -19.18 3.16
C ASN A 78 17.40 -17.81 3.59
N ALA A 79 16.66 -17.73 4.70
CA ALA A 79 15.97 -16.51 5.14
C ALA A 79 16.90 -15.28 5.20
N ALA A 80 18.13 -15.45 5.72
CA ALA A 80 19.10 -14.35 5.81
C ALA A 80 19.41 -13.73 4.45
N ALA A 81 19.60 -14.55 3.42
CA ALA A 81 19.91 -14.08 2.07
C ALA A 81 18.70 -13.38 1.44
N VAL A 82 17.49 -13.94 1.61
CA VAL A 82 16.25 -13.34 1.11
C VAL A 82 16.04 -11.95 1.73
N PHE A 83 16.06 -11.82 3.06
CA PHE A 83 15.81 -10.53 3.71
C PHE A 83 16.94 -9.51 3.47
N SER A 84 18.20 -9.95 3.35
CA SER A 84 19.30 -9.07 2.93
C SER A 84 19.05 -8.50 1.53
N ARG A 85 18.66 -9.35 0.59
CA ARG A 85 18.30 -8.96 -0.78
C ARG A 85 17.12 -7.99 -0.80
N VAL A 86 16.08 -8.25 0.00
CA VAL A 86 14.93 -7.35 0.15
C VAL A 86 15.37 -5.97 0.63
N ASN A 87 16.21 -5.91 1.67
CA ASN A 87 16.71 -4.65 2.20
C ASN A 87 17.59 -3.86 1.21
N ALA A 88 18.35 -4.56 0.37
CA ALA A 88 19.13 -3.93 -0.69
C ALA A 88 18.21 -3.34 -1.78
N LEU A 89 17.22 -4.12 -2.25
CA LEU A 89 16.36 -3.72 -3.36
C LEU A 89 15.31 -2.67 -2.96
N LYS A 90 14.81 -2.68 -1.72
CA LYS A 90 13.80 -1.70 -1.28
C LYS A 90 14.31 -0.25 -1.27
N ARG A 91 15.64 -0.07 -1.24
CA ARG A 91 16.28 1.25 -1.37
C ARG A 91 16.38 1.73 -2.82
N GLN A 92 16.30 0.81 -3.78
CA GLN A 92 16.46 1.10 -5.22
C GLN A 92 15.11 1.21 -5.93
N PHE A 93 14.10 0.46 -5.49
CA PHE A 93 12.81 0.37 -6.14
C PHE A 93 11.68 0.87 -5.23
N LYS A 94 11.04 1.97 -5.64
CA LYS A 94 9.86 2.52 -4.93
C LYS A 94 8.68 1.55 -4.89
N ASN A 95 8.46 0.80 -5.98
CA ASN A 95 7.40 -0.19 -6.10
C ASN A 95 8.00 -1.59 -6.09
N LEU A 96 8.53 -2.01 -4.94
CA LEU A 96 9.03 -3.36 -4.73
C LEU A 96 7.98 -4.21 -4.02
N TYR A 97 7.81 -5.43 -4.50
CA TYR A 97 7.00 -6.46 -3.88
C TYR A 97 7.81 -7.74 -3.71
N VAL A 98 7.49 -8.51 -2.68
CA VAL A 98 8.10 -9.81 -2.45
C VAL A 98 6.99 -10.85 -2.49
N VAL A 99 7.04 -11.76 -3.45
CA VAL A 99 6.11 -12.87 -3.54
C VAL A 99 6.82 -14.13 -3.07
N VAL A 100 6.21 -14.87 -2.15
CA VAL A 100 6.81 -16.04 -1.53
C VAL A 100 5.81 -17.19 -1.57
N ALA A 101 6.20 -18.31 -2.17
CA ALA A 101 5.41 -19.54 -2.13
C ALA A 101 5.63 -20.28 -0.80
N VAL A 102 4.55 -20.41 -0.04
CA VAL A 102 4.44 -21.03 1.29
C VAL A 102 3.24 -21.99 1.31
N PRO A 103 3.30 -23.13 0.61
CA PRO A 103 2.18 -24.07 0.46
C PRO A 103 1.62 -24.63 1.77
N THR A 104 2.44 -24.71 2.83
CA THR A 104 2.05 -25.35 4.09
C THR A 104 1.96 -24.36 5.24
N VAL A 105 1.19 -24.74 6.27
CA VAL A 105 1.06 -23.95 7.51
C VAL A 105 2.41 -23.81 8.20
N GLU A 106 3.23 -24.86 8.21
CA GLU A 106 4.57 -24.85 8.83
C GLU A 106 5.52 -23.89 8.11
N GLN A 107 5.47 -23.85 6.77
CA GLN A 107 6.25 -22.88 5.99
C GLN A 107 5.76 -21.46 6.23
N MET A 108 4.45 -21.25 6.30
CA MET A 108 3.87 -19.94 6.62
C MET A 108 4.31 -19.46 8.01
N GLU A 109 4.24 -20.32 9.03
CA GLU A 109 4.69 -20.00 10.39
C GLU A 109 6.19 -19.69 10.42
N SER A 110 7.01 -20.50 9.74
CA SER A 110 8.45 -20.26 9.62
C SER A 110 8.78 -18.95 8.90
N PHE A 111 8.04 -18.63 7.84
CA PHE A 111 8.15 -17.37 7.12
C PHE A 111 7.79 -16.19 8.03
N ASN A 112 6.67 -16.25 8.75
CA ASN A 112 6.23 -15.22 9.68
C ASN A 112 7.27 -14.98 10.79
N GLN A 113 7.79 -16.04 11.40
CA GLN A 113 8.85 -15.92 12.41
C GLN A 113 10.08 -15.21 11.83
N SER A 114 10.47 -15.55 10.60
CA SER A 114 11.61 -14.92 9.94
C SER A 114 11.33 -13.45 9.60
N TYR A 115 10.14 -13.13 9.11
CA TYR A 115 9.69 -11.76 8.82
C TYR A 115 9.87 -10.83 10.03
N PHE A 116 9.41 -11.27 11.21
CA PHE A 116 9.59 -10.52 12.46
C PHE A 116 11.03 -10.51 12.94
N LYS A 117 11.74 -11.64 12.87
CA LYS A 117 13.15 -11.76 13.28
C LYS A 117 14.05 -10.77 12.55
N TYR A 118 13.81 -10.53 11.27
CA TYR A 118 14.60 -9.59 10.45
C TYR A 118 14.06 -8.15 10.48
N GLY A 119 13.09 -7.86 11.35
CA GLY A 119 12.58 -6.50 11.58
C GLY A 119 11.91 -5.89 10.35
N MET A 120 11.17 -6.69 9.58
CA MET A 120 10.42 -6.17 8.44
C MET A 120 9.24 -5.31 8.91
N GLU A 121 9.09 -4.16 8.26
CA GLU A 121 7.97 -3.25 8.48
C GLU A 121 6.81 -3.62 7.56
N LEU A 122 5.60 -3.61 8.11
CA LEU A 122 4.38 -3.89 7.35
C LEU A 122 4.26 -2.92 6.17
N GLY A 123 4.24 -3.48 4.96
CA GLY A 123 4.11 -2.72 3.72
C GLY A 123 5.40 -2.18 3.11
N CYS A 124 6.58 -2.40 3.72
CA CYS A 124 7.84 -1.79 3.29
C CYS A 124 9.03 -2.78 3.11
N PRO A 125 9.07 -3.57 2.01
CA PRO A 125 8.07 -3.69 0.95
C PRO A 125 6.90 -4.61 1.34
N THR A 126 5.85 -4.63 0.53
CA THR A 126 4.73 -5.57 0.72
C THR A 126 5.17 -7.00 0.39
N PHE A 127 4.97 -7.91 1.34
CA PHE A 127 5.11 -9.35 1.13
C PHE A 127 3.75 -9.95 0.78
N VAL A 128 3.74 -10.86 -0.19
CA VAL A 128 2.55 -11.51 -0.73
C VAL A 128 2.78 -13.01 -0.66
N PRO A 129 2.28 -13.68 0.38
CA PRO A 129 2.36 -15.13 0.45
C PRO A 129 1.42 -15.76 -0.58
N ALA A 130 1.88 -16.82 -1.22
CA ALA A 130 1.10 -17.63 -2.14
C ALA A 130 1.22 -19.12 -1.78
N ASN A 131 0.20 -19.90 -2.05
CA ASN A 131 0.20 -21.35 -1.85
C ASN A 131 1.12 -22.07 -2.83
N ASP A 132 1.28 -21.56 -4.05
CA ASP A 132 2.13 -22.16 -5.07
C ASP A 132 2.73 -21.08 -6.00
N PRO A 133 3.76 -21.43 -6.79
CA PRO A 133 4.39 -20.49 -7.70
C PRO A 133 3.50 -19.93 -8.81
N GLU A 134 2.55 -20.69 -9.35
CA GLU A 134 1.69 -20.22 -10.44
C GLU A 134 0.74 -19.12 -9.93
N MET A 135 0.11 -19.38 -8.78
CA MET A 135 -0.71 -18.38 -8.10
C MET A 135 0.12 -17.16 -7.68
N GLY A 136 1.35 -17.38 -7.20
CA GLY A 136 2.28 -16.30 -6.89
C GLY A 136 2.53 -15.39 -8.10
N PHE A 137 2.79 -15.97 -9.26
CA PHE A 137 3.00 -15.21 -10.49
C PHE A 137 1.73 -14.49 -10.97
N GLU A 138 0.56 -15.12 -10.85
CA GLU A 138 -0.73 -14.45 -11.14
C GLU A 138 -0.92 -13.21 -10.26
N MET A 139 -0.62 -13.30 -8.96
CA MET A 139 -0.67 -12.15 -8.05
C MET A 139 0.28 -11.04 -8.48
N MET A 140 1.51 -11.38 -8.91
CA MET A 140 2.46 -10.38 -9.43
C MET A 140 1.88 -9.62 -10.63
N LEU A 141 1.29 -10.33 -11.59
CA LEU A 141 0.67 -9.71 -12.76
C LEU A 141 -0.50 -8.79 -12.37
N LYS A 142 -1.37 -9.25 -11.46
CA LYS A 142 -2.51 -8.45 -10.96
C LYS A 142 -2.05 -7.18 -10.27
N ILE A 143 -1.04 -7.27 -9.40
CA ILE A 143 -0.44 -6.11 -8.72
C ILE A 143 0.14 -5.14 -9.74
N ALA A 144 0.96 -5.63 -10.68
CA ALA A 144 1.57 -4.79 -11.70
C ALA A 144 0.51 -4.08 -12.57
N HIS A 145 -0.53 -4.80 -12.98
CA HIS A 145 -1.63 -4.25 -13.76
C HIS A 145 -2.40 -3.18 -12.98
N ALA A 146 -2.85 -3.50 -11.75
CA ALA A 146 -3.58 -2.57 -10.91
C ALA A 146 -2.77 -1.28 -10.67
N ARG A 147 -1.48 -1.41 -10.36
CA ARG A 147 -0.59 -0.26 -10.19
C ARG A 147 -0.45 0.58 -11.46
N GLY A 148 -0.34 -0.05 -12.62
CA GLY A 148 -0.31 0.63 -13.93
C GLY A 148 -1.59 1.43 -14.18
N VAL A 149 -2.76 0.81 -14.00
CA VAL A 149 -4.07 1.47 -14.15
C VAL A 149 -4.23 2.63 -13.17
N CYS A 150 -3.89 2.42 -11.89
CA CYS A 150 -3.95 3.48 -10.88
C CYS A 150 -3.09 4.69 -11.24
N LYS A 151 -1.92 4.48 -11.86
CA LYS A 151 -1.09 5.59 -12.35
C LYS A 151 -1.74 6.30 -13.55
N GLN A 152 -2.22 5.54 -14.53
CA GLN A 152 -2.81 6.11 -15.75
C GLN A 152 -4.06 6.95 -15.45
N GLN A 153 -4.87 6.51 -14.51
CA GLN A 153 -6.10 7.19 -14.10
C GLN A 153 -5.90 8.20 -12.98
N ASP A 154 -4.64 8.42 -12.57
CA ASP A 154 -4.25 9.28 -11.46
C ASP A 154 -5.05 9.03 -10.15
N ILE A 155 -5.47 7.78 -9.93
CA ILE A 155 -6.34 7.39 -8.80
C ILE A 155 -5.73 7.79 -7.45
N SER A 156 -4.40 7.68 -7.31
CA SER A 156 -3.74 8.02 -6.05
C SER A 156 -3.81 9.51 -5.71
N SER A 157 -3.81 10.40 -6.70
CA SER A 157 -3.99 11.83 -6.46
C SER A 157 -5.46 12.13 -6.15
N THR A 158 -6.38 11.54 -6.91
CA THR A 158 -7.83 11.69 -6.71
C THR A 158 -8.24 11.24 -5.30
N MET A 159 -7.85 10.03 -4.89
CA MET A 159 -8.14 9.53 -3.55
C MET A 159 -7.50 10.39 -2.45
N ARG A 160 -6.32 10.96 -2.71
CA ARG A 160 -5.67 11.86 -1.75
C ARG A 160 -6.49 13.15 -1.60
N ASN A 161 -6.92 13.74 -2.71
CA ASN A 161 -7.74 14.95 -2.71
C ASN A 161 -9.10 14.68 -2.05
N GLU A 162 -9.78 13.59 -2.41
CA GLU A 162 -11.04 13.18 -1.78
C GLU A 162 -10.89 12.97 -0.27
N ARG A 163 -9.77 12.36 0.17
CA ARG A 163 -9.47 12.21 1.60
C ARG A 163 -9.23 13.57 2.26
N GLU A 164 -8.46 14.44 1.64
CA GLU A 164 -8.20 15.79 2.12
C GLU A 164 -9.51 16.58 2.25
N GLU A 165 -10.40 16.51 1.25
CA GLU A 165 -11.74 17.11 1.30
C GLU A 165 -12.61 16.50 2.42
N ALA A 166 -12.61 15.17 2.55
CA ALA A 166 -13.41 14.47 3.55
C ALA A 166 -13.04 14.86 4.99
N VAL A 167 -11.74 15.06 5.29
CA VAL A 167 -11.29 15.47 6.63
C VAL A 167 -11.51 16.95 6.93
N GLN A 168 -11.77 17.78 5.92
CA GLN A 168 -12.11 19.20 6.08
C GLN A 168 -13.62 19.42 6.33
N SER A 169 -14.44 18.36 6.23
CA SER A 169 -15.88 18.46 6.47
C SER A 169 -16.20 18.80 7.93
N MET A 170 -17.29 19.54 8.13
CA MET A 170 -17.81 19.83 9.47
C MET A 170 -18.15 18.54 10.23
N ASP A 171 -18.63 17.51 9.54
CA ASP A 171 -18.90 16.20 10.15
C ASP A 171 -17.63 15.54 10.70
N ALA A 172 -16.50 15.63 9.96
CA ALA A 172 -15.22 15.15 10.45
C ALA A 172 -14.75 15.96 11.66
N TYR A 173 -14.93 17.27 11.63
CA TYR A 173 -14.62 18.15 12.75
C TYR A 173 -15.42 17.78 14.01
N ILE A 174 -16.75 17.64 13.89
CA ILE A 174 -17.64 17.26 15.00
C ILE A 174 -17.23 15.90 15.55
N ARG A 175 -17.02 14.89 14.69
CA ARG A 175 -16.57 13.55 15.12
C ARG A 175 -15.27 13.57 15.91
N VAL A 176 -14.33 14.46 15.57
CA VAL A 176 -13.08 14.58 16.33
C VAL A 176 -13.36 15.16 17.71
N LEU A 177 -14.14 16.23 17.82
CA LEU A 177 -14.42 16.86 19.11
C LEU A 177 -15.28 15.99 20.02
N THR A 178 -16.28 15.27 19.48
CA THR A 178 -17.13 14.37 20.28
C THR A 178 -16.42 13.07 20.70
N SER A 179 -15.21 12.81 20.20
CA SER A 179 -14.32 11.77 20.74
C SER A 179 -13.65 12.17 22.07
N ILE A 180 -13.76 13.45 22.46
CA ILE A 180 -13.36 13.96 23.77
C ILE A 180 -14.49 13.62 24.76
N PRO A 181 -14.19 12.93 25.89
CA PRO A 181 -15.18 12.57 26.89
C PRO A 181 -15.97 13.79 27.36
N GLY A 182 -17.29 13.64 27.45
CA GLY A 182 -18.18 14.68 27.95
C GLY A 182 -18.42 15.85 26.98
N ILE A 183 -17.92 15.77 25.74
CA ILE A 183 -18.19 16.73 24.67
C ILE A 183 -19.23 16.16 23.71
N ASP A 184 -20.36 16.84 23.58
CA ASP A 184 -21.44 16.47 22.66
C ASP A 184 -21.42 17.31 21.37
N ASP A 185 -22.36 17.03 20.46
CA ASP A 185 -22.44 17.73 19.17
C ASP A 185 -22.67 19.24 19.35
N HIS A 186 -23.39 19.67 20.39
CA HIS A 186 -23.66 21.07 20.65
C HIS A 186 -22.37 21.78 21.07
N ASP A 187 -21.65 21.20 22.04
CA ASP A 187 -20.34 21.68 22.48
C ASP A 187 -19.34 21.79 21.32
N ALA A 188 -19.29 20.76 20.47
CA ALA A 188 -18.39 20.71 19.32
C ALA A 188 -18.69 21.85 18.32
N ASN A 189 -19.97 22.13 18.06
CA ASN A 189 -20.37 23.23 17.20
C ASN A 189 -20.01 24.60 17.80
N MET A 190 -20.15 24.77 19.12
CA MET A 190 -19.79 26.03 19.78
C MET A 190 -18.29 26.29 19.73
N LEU A 191 -17.48 25.27 19.97
CA LEU A 191 -16.03 25.35 19.82
C LEU A 191 -15.61 25.70 18.38
N ALA A 192 -16.31 25.14 17.38
CA ALA A 192 -16.08 25.48 15.97
C ALA A 192 -16.36 26.95 15.67
N GLN A 193 -17.44 27.49 16.21
CA GLN A 193 -17.84 28.88 15.97
C GLN A 193 -16.97 29.89 16.72
N ALA A 194 -16.59 29.56 17.96
CA ALA A 194 -15.88 30.47 18.84
C ALA A 194 -14.35 30.44 18.67
N ILE A 195 -13.77 29.25 18.51
CA ILE A 195 -12.31 29.05 18.48
C ILE A 195 -11.82 28.66 17.08
N GLY A 196 -12.65 27.97 16.30
CA GLY A 196 -12.36 27.63 14.91
C GLY A 196 -11.73 26.26 14.77
N SER A 197 -10.40 26.19 14.63
CA SER A 197 -9.71 24.93 14.28
C SER A 197 -9.43 24.04 15.49
N ILE A 198 -9.33 22.72 15.27
CA ILE A 198 -8.90 21.75 16.31
C ILE A 198 -7.51 22.12 16.86
N GLU A 199 -6.61 22.60 16.01
CA GLU A 199 -5.28 23.06 16.44
C GLU A 199 -5.36 24.25 17.40
N ALA A 200 -6.25 25.21 17.12
CA ALA A 200 -6.49 26.34 18.00
C ALA A 200 -7.09 25.89 19.34
N ILE A 201 -8.03 24.94 19.33
CA ILE A 201 -8.62 24.35 20.54
C ILE A 201 -7.57 23.64 21.39
N ALA A 202 -6.70 22.83 20.78
CA ALA A 202 -5.62 22.14 21.48
C ALA A 202 -4.66 23.12 22.21
N LYS A 203 -4.49 24.32 21.64
CA LYS A 203 -3.62 25.39 22.18
C LYS A 203 -4.36 26.38 23.09
N ALA A 204 -5.68 26.39 23.11
CA ALA A 204 -6.47 27.28 23.96
C ALA A 204 -6.24 26.97 25.45
N SER A 205 -6.19 28.00 26.29
CA SER A 205 -6.22 27.83 27.74
C SER A 205 -7.65 27.56 28.21
N GLU A 206 -7.81 26.98 29.41
CA GLU A 206 -9.13 26.79 30.02
C GLU A 206 -9.90 28.12 30.12
N SER A 207 -9.23 29.19 30.56
CA SER A 207 -9.82 30.53 30.62
C SER A 207 -10.26 31.04 29.25
N SER A 208 -9.45 30.83 28.21
CA SER A 208 -9.78 31.26 26.85
C SER A 208 -11.00 30.51 26.30
N ILE A 209 -11.13 29.22 26.62
CA ILE A 209 -12.31 28.42 26.25
C ILE A 209 -13.56 28.97 26.96
N LEU A 210 -13.49 29.21 28.27
CA LEU A 210 -14.61 29.72 29.06
C LEU A 210 -15.02 31.16 28.72
N GLU A 211 -14.08 31.98 28.24
CA GLU A 211 -14.38 33.35 27.77
C GLU A 211 -15.02 33.37 26.38
N SER A 212 -14.74 32.36 25.56
CA SER A 212 -15.18 32.31 24.16
C SER A 212 -16.40 31.42 23.94
N THR A 213 -16.75 30.57 24.91
CA THR A 213 -17.85 29.60 24.85
C THR A 213 -18.63 29.59 26.17
N ASP A 214 -19.82 29.01 26.17
CA ASP A 214 -20.65 28.78 27.37
C ASP A 214 -20.43 27.38 27.98
N LEU A 215 -19.33 26.70 27.60
CA LEU A 215 -18.96 25.40 28.15
C LEU A 215 -18.80 25.48 29.68
N SER A 216 -19.14 24.38 30.36
CA SER A 216 -18.87 24.27 31.79
C SER A 216 -17.35 24.22 32.03
N ARG A 217 -16.95 24.63 33.24
CA ARG A 217 -15.54 24.51 33.68
C ARG A 217 -15.01 23.09 33.52
N ASP A 218 -15.81 22.08 33.89
CA ASP A 218 -15.43 20.67 33.79
C ASP A 218 -15.17 20.26 32.33
N LYS A 219 -16.00 20.72 31.38
CA LYS A 219 -15.78 20.47 29.94
C LYS A 219 -14.52 21.18 29.43
N ALA A 220 -14.31 22.44 29.81
CA ALA A 220 -13.12 23.20 29.43
C ALA A 220 -11.83 22.56 29.97
N GLU A 221 -11.82 22.14 31.24
CA GLU A 221 -10.70 21.41 31.85
C GLU A 221 -10.45 20.09 31.11
N THR A 222 -11.51 19.33 30.81
CA THR A 222 -11.42 18.06 30.10
C THR A 222 -10.78 18.21 28.72
N ILE A 223 -11.14 19.25 27.97
CA ILE A 223 -10.53 19.55 26.66
C ILE A 223 -9.03 19.82 26.82
N VAL A 224 -8.65 20.68 27.77
CA VAL A 224 -7.23 21.03 28.01
C VAL A 224 -6.42 19.80 28.41
N ARG A 225 -6.94 18.97 29.32
CA ARG A 225 -6.30 17.72 29.74
C ARG A 225 -6.20 16.72 28.59
N PHE A 226 -7.25 16.58 27.78
CA PHE A 226 -7.22 15.68 26.64
C PHE A 226 -6.11 16.00 25.64
N PHE A 227 -5.80 17.28 25.40
CA PHE A 227 -4.72 17.63 24.46
C PHE A 227 -3.32 17.67 25.08
N ARG A 228 -3.20 17.75 26.41
CA ARG A 228 -1.92 18.08 27.08
C ARG A 228 -1.45 17.09 28.12
N ASP A 229 -2.31 16.19 28.58
CA ASP A 229 -2.00 15.21 29.61
C ASP A 229 -1.97 13.79 29.02
N PRO A 230 -0.77 13.23 28.73
CA PRO A 230 -0.62 11.88 28.21
C PRO A 230 -1.25 10.80 29.06
N GLN A 231 -1.29 10.97 30.38
CA GLN A 231 -1.92 9.99 31.25
C GLN A 231 -3.44 10.00 31.07
N PHE A 232 -4.01 11.17 30.80
CA PHE A 232 -5.43 11.32 30.57
C PHE A 232 -5.86 10.79 29.19
N TYR A 233 -5.21 11.22 28.10
CA TYR A 233 -5.67 10.83 26.75
C TYR A 233 -5.29 9.39 26.33
N LEU A 234 -4.28 8.78 26.97
CA LEU A 234 -3.95 7.36 26.77
C LEU A 234 -4.75 6.41 27.67
N SER A 235 -5.49 6.94 28.66
CA SER A 235 -6.28 6.11 29.55
C SER A 235 -7.56 5.59 28.86
N PRO A 236 -8.02 4.38 29.21
CA PRO A 236 -9.31 3.88 28.74
C PRO A 236 -10.42 4.82 29.20
N LYS A 237 -11.10 5.44 28.24
CA LYS A 237 -12.29 6.26 28.49
C LYS A 237 -13.48 5.30 28.56
N ILE A 238 -13.88 4.92 29.77
CA ILE A 238 -15.11 4.16 29.97
C ILE A 238 -16.26 5.17 29.90
N ASN A 239 -17.06 5.08 28.84
CA ASN A 239 -18.33 5.81 28.71
C ASN A 239 -19.42 5.10 29.51
#